data_AF-A0A3Q2W667-F1
#
_entry.id   AF-A0A3Q2W667-F1
#
_cell.length_a   1.000
_cell.length_b   1.000
_cell.length_c   1.000
_cell.angle_alpha   90.00
_cell.angle_beta   90.00
_cell.angle_gamma   90.00
#
_symmetry.space_group_name_H-M   'P 1'
#
loop_
_entity.id
_entity.type
_entity.pdbx_description
1 polymer ?
#
loop_
_entity_poly.entity_id
_entity_poly.type
_entity_poly.pdbx_seq_one_letter_code
_entity_poly.pdbx_strand_id
1 'polypeptide(L)'
;MITVVYRHFAQRMHLFMNLGNEQQLIRGSTLTDDTCQTRDRVSVPNPVCEHFFSYTLSCLQSSRLHYFQLCHKNIYRCENSEHIGCAFIREIVLHCGKSSNLSLFWWMNVTRPTCPGALLYEEEGAAFVPTCSNPNPHFSSQDITSSCVCPEGKVLNDHLDGFHCVNVSNCTCVFAVSDMVRTQIKGFIFMRIFFLCEGGKWRCSENCPIKCQIEGQFVSTFDGKQYTVPGKCTYLALQVICPPPLFIKMNLLELPVLITAGLIVYGHMQGFNWTVIITFSKKDPSIQAVFWQSSMYIQVLTSSDIKLRLQMSPEIQLYISVPRKHKGIISALCGNGNSDGTDDFTSSSGIIELSAEPFALSWSLGACTVNIPSTCINTHNEIFADEKCSVLISATAILAKCNVHLPPDQYYTACIQRTCNCGNNMQRCLCIALDSYAKACASLGVLIGDWRKAANCSK
;
A
#
# COMPACT_ATOMS: atom_id res chain seq x y z
N MET A 1 1.79 -19.99 0.03
CA MET A 1 1.93 -20.88 -1.15
C MET A 1 0.62 -21.54 -1.60
N ILE A 2 -0.32 -21.83 -0.69
CA ILE A 2 -1.58 -22.54 -1.00
C ILE A 2 -2.64 -21.63 -1.68
N THR A 3 -2.64 -20.33 -1.41
CA THR A 3 -3.63 -19.37 -1.97
C THR A 3 -3.38 -19.01 -3.44
N VAL A 4 -2.14 -19.12 -3.92
CA VAL A 4 -1.76 -18.80 -5.31
C VAL A 4 -2.21 -19.91 -6.28
N VAL A 5 -2.37 -21.14 -5.79
CA VAL A 5 -2.78 -22.30 -6.61
C VAL A 5 -4.26 -22.27 -6.96
N TYR A 6 -5.13 -21.76 -6.07
CA TYR A 6 -6.58 -21.71 -6.32
C TYR A 6 -7.00 -20.60 -7.29
N ARG A 7 -6.32 -19.43 -7.28
CA ARG A 7 -6.57 -18.38 -8.28
C ARG A 7 -6.20 -18.83 -9.69
N HIS A 8 -5.17 -19.66 -9.83
CA HIS A 8 -4.78 -20.25 -11.10
C HIS A 8 -5.78 -21.30 -11.62
N PHE A 9 -6.56 -21.93 -10.75
CA PHE A 9 -7.59 -22.89 -11.14
C PHE A 9 -8.86 -22.21 -11.64
N ALA A 10 -9.30 -21.13 -10.99
CA ALA A 10 -10.46 -20.33 -11.41
C ALA A 10 -10.22 -19.58 -12.73
N GLN A 11 -9.04 -18.97 -12.92
CA GLN A 11 -8.68 -18.37 -14.21
C GLN A 11 -8.50 -19.41 -15.32
N ARG A 12 -8.09 -20.64 -14.98
CA ARG A 12 -8.04 -21.73 -15.96
C ARG A 12 -9.42 -22.26 -16.34
N MET A 13 -10.42 -22.26 -15.46
CA MET A 13 -11.78 -22.67 -15.84
C MET A 13 -12.41 -21.76 -16.89
N HIS A 14 -12.17 -20.44 -16.82
CA HIS A 14 -12.61 -19.53 -17.87
C HIS A 14 -11.89 -19.76 -19.22
N LEU A 15 -10.63 -20.23 -19.18
CA LEU A 15 -9.87 -20.68 -20.36
C LEU A 15 -10.32 -22.08 -20.85
N PHE A 16 -10.78 -22.96 -19.96
CA PHE A 16 -11.32 -24.28 -20.31
C PHE A 16 -12.64 -24.19 -21.08
N MET A 17 -13.40 -23.10 -20.91
CA MET A 17 -14.63 -22.88 -21.68
C MET A 17 -14.40 -22.49 -23.15
N ASN A 18 -13.16 -22.27 -23.61
CA ASN A 18 -12.92 -21.68 -24.94
C ASN A 18 -11.81 -22.30 -25.81
N LEU A 19 -11.31 -23.52 -25.53
CA LEU A 19 -10.21 -24.10 -26.31
C LEU A 19 -10.57 -25.45 -26.93
N GLY A 20 -10.95 -25.39 -28.21
CA GLY A 20 -11.05 -26.53 -29.13
C GLY A 20 -9.68 -27.08 -29.56
N ASN A 21 -8.70 -27.21 -28.67
CA ASN A 21 -7.41 -27.81 -29.03
C ASN A 21 -6.76 -28.61 -27.88
N GLU A 22 -7.29 -29.82 -27.69
CA GLU A 22 -6.86 -30.84 -26.69
C GLU A 22 -5.36 -31.21 -26.84
N GLN A 23 -4.74 -31.00 -28.00
CA GLN A 23 -3.37 -31.46 -28.32
C GLN A 23 -2.25 -30.61 -27.71
N GLN A 24 -2.47 -29.32 -27.40
CA GLN A 24 -1.42 -28.47 -26.84
C GLN A 24 -1.13 -28.74 -25.36
N LEU A 25 -2.11 -29.30 -24.61
CA LEU A 25 -1.99 -29.59 -23.18
C LEU A 25 -1.21 -30.87 -22.87
N ILE A 26 -1.18 -31.82 -23.80
CA ILE A 26 -0.47 -33.11 -23.64
C ILE A 26 1.05 -32.89 -23.64
N ARG A 27 1.55 -31.85 -24.33
CA ARG A 27 2.98 -31.58 -24.48
C ARG A 27 3.68 -31.07 -23.22
N GLY A 28 2.94 -30.59 -22.22
CA GLY A 28 3.49 -30.04 -20.97
C GLY A 28 3.50 -31.00 -19.78
N SER A 29 3.07 -32.25 -19.96
CA SER A 29 2.86 -33.21 -18.87
C SER A 29 3.73 -34.46 -19.03
N THR A 30 5.04 -34.29 -19.14
CA THR A 30 6.01 -35.40 -19.13
C THR A 30 6.58 -35.58 -17.73
N LEU A 31 6.28 -36.72 -17.09
CA LEU A 31 6.97 -37.20 -15.89
C LEU A 31 8.41 -37.62 -16.26
N THR A 32 9.34 -37.51 -15.31
CA THR A 32 10.80 -37.68 -15.52
C THR A 32 11.26 -39.10 -15.85
N ASP A 33 10.37 -40.09 -15.84
CA ASP A 33 10.74 -41.52 -15.88
C ASP A 33 10.28 -42.24 -17.16
N ASP A 34 10.23 -41.55 -18.31
CA ASP A 34 10.03 -42.10 -19.68
C ASP A 34 8.98 -43.22 -19.86
N THR A 35 8.01 -43.31 -18.95
CA THR A 35 6.95 -44.30 -18.96
C THR A 35 5.62 -43.56 -19.06
N CYS A 36 5.12 -43.43 -20.29
CA CYS A 36 3.78 -42.94 -20.53
C CYS A 36 2.81 -44.10 -20.28
N GLN A 37 2.34 -44.25 -19.04
CA GLN A 37 1.14 -45.07 -18.81
C GLN A 37 -0.02 -44.34 -19.47
N THR A 38 -0.44 -44.79 -20.65
CA THR A 38 -1.73 -44.45 -21.21
C THR A 38 -2.67 -45.59 -20.85
N ARG A 39 -3.69 -45.30 -20.04
CA ARG A 39 -4.85 -46.19 -19.94
C ARG A 39 -5.73 -45.84 -21.13
N ASP A 40 -6.18 -46.84 -21.89
CA ASP A 40 -7.18 -46.61 -22.93
C ASP A 40 -8.39 -45.86 -22.36
N ARG A 41 -9.02 -45.01 -23.18
CA ARG A 41 -10.31 -44.33 -22.87
C ARG A 41 -11.44 -45.38 -22.78
N VAL A 42 -11.31 -46.39 -21.94
CA VAL A 42 -12.46 -47.14 -21.47
C VAL A 42 -13.20 -46.16 -20.56
N SER A 43 -14.41 -45.79 -20.97
CA SER A 43 -15.36 -45.06 -20.12
C SER A 43 -15.72 -45.96 -18.96
N VAL A 44 -14.83 -46.07 -17.98
CA VAL A 44 -15.17 -46.73 -16.72
C VAL A 44 -16.32 -45.92 -16.14
N PRO A 45 -17.49 -46.55 -15.88
CA PRO A 45 -18.59 -45.91 -15.18
C PRO A 45 -18.04 -45.24 -13.92
N ASN A 46 -18.18 -43.93 -13.82
CA ASN A 46 -17.79 -43.21 -12.62
C ASN A 46 -19.06 -43.08 -11.79
N PRO A 47 -19.23 -43.92 -10.74
CA PRO A 47 -20.47 -43.94 -9.98
C PRO A 47 -20.78 -42.59 -9.32
N VAL A 48 -19.76 -41.77 -9.07
CA VAL A 48 -19.92 -40.41 -8.52
C VAL A 48 -20.55 -39.47 -9.55
N CYS A 49 -20.06 -39.46 -10.80
CA CYS A 49 -20.64 -38.65 -11.87
C CYS A 49 -22.04 -39.14 -12.25
N GLU A 50 -22.25 -40.44 -12.36
CA GLU A 50 -23.56 -41.02 -12.69
C GLU A 50 -24.61 -40.70 -11.63
N HIS A 51 -24.24 -40.89 -10.36
CA HIS A 51 -25.13 -40.59 -9.24
C HIS A 51 -25.41 -39.08 -9.14
N PHE A 52 -24.40 -38.20 -9.24
CA PHE A 52 -24.62 -36.75 -9.18
C PHE A 52 -25.51 -36.23 -10.32
N PHE A 53 -25.25 -36.65 -11.57
CA PHE A 53 -26.00 -36.17 -12.72
C PHE A 53 -27.41 -36.77 -12.84
N SER A 54 -27.78 -37.73 -11.99
CA SER A 54 -29.17 -38.17 -11.84
C SER A 54 -30.05 -37.06 -11.20
N TYR A 55 -29.47 -36.18 -10.38
CA TYR A 55 -30.16 -35.08 -9.69
C TYR A 55 -30.11 -33.75 -10.46
N THR A 56 -29.29 -33.62 -11.51
CA THR A 56 -29.10 -32.35 -12.26
C THR A 56 -30.06 -32.14 -13.43
N LEU A 57 -30.94 -33.12 -13.71
CA LEU A 57 -31.81 -33.13 -14.90
C LEU A 57 -32.73 -31.89 -14.99
N SER A 58 -33.21 -31.42 -13.84
CA SER A 58 -34.09 -30.24 -13.74
C SER A 58 -33.38 -28.91 -14.01
N CYS A 59 -32.05 -28.85 -13.86
CA CYS A 59 -31.26 -27.64 -14.02
C CYS A 59 -30.53 -27.57 -15.37
N LEU A 60 -29.68 -28.55 -15.67
CA LEU A 60 -28.69 -28.42 -16.74
C LEU A 60 -29.25 -28.67 -18.14
N GLN A 61 -30.50 -29.15 -18.27
CA GLN A 61 -31.23 -29.38 -19.53
C GLN A 61 -30.32 -29.81 -20.71
N SER A 62 -30.12 -28.93 -21.70
CA SER A 62 -29.32 -29.18 -22.92
C SER A 62 -27.82 -29.26 -22.67
N SER A 63 -27.31 -28.62 -21.62
CA SER A 63 -25.89 -28.62 -21.24
C SER A 63 -25.48 -29.85 -20.41
N ARG A 64 -26.44 -30.67 -19.96
CA ARG A 64 -26.21 -31.85 -19.11
C ARG A 64 -25.18 -32.81 -19.71
N LEU A 65 -25.30 -33.14 -20.99
CA LEU A 65 -24.40 -34.08 -21.66
C LEU A 65 -22.96 -33.55 -21.70
N HIS A 66 -22.81 -32.25 -21.93
CA HIS A 66 -21.50 -31.58 -21.93
C HIS A 66 -20.84 -31.63 -20.56
N TYR A 67 -21.56 -31.22 -19.51
CA TYR A 67 -21.05 -31.26 -18.14
C TYR A 67 -20.80 -32.68 -17.63
N PHE A 68 -21.62 -33.66 -18.04
CA PHE A 68 -21.39 -35.06 -17.72
C PHE A 68 -20.07 -35.57 -18.30
N GLN A 69 -19.76 -35.24 -19.55
CA GLN A 69 -18.47 -35.58 -20.17
C GLN A 69 -17.29 -34.87 -19.49
N LEU A 70 -17.47 -33.61 -19.09
CA LEU A 70 -16.50 -32.86 -18.29
C LEU A 70 -16.25 -33.48 -16.91
N CYS A 71 -17.28 -34.03 -16.26
CA CYS A 71 -17.14 -34.74 -14.98
C CYS A 71 -16.20 -35.93 -15.11
N HIS A 72 -16.44 -36.79 -16.11
CA HIS A 72 -15.58 -37.95 -16.39
C HIS A 72 -14.16 -37.55 -16.73
N LYS A 73 -13.96 -36.44 -17.47
CA LYS A 73 -12.62 -35.93 -17.80
C LYS A 73 -11.89 -35.36 -16.58
N ASN A 74 -12.57 -34.63 -15.69
CA ASN A 74 -11.95 -34.02 -14.52
C ASN A 74 -11.61 -35.02 -13.41
N ILE A 75 -12.41 -36.07 -13.26
CA ILE A 75 -12.21 -37.09 -12.22
C ILE A 75 -11.30 -38.24 -12.70
N TYR A 76 -10.97 -38.30 -14.00
CA TYR A 76 -10.08 -39.31 -14.56
C TYR A 76 -8.72 -39.33 -13.85
N ARG A 77 -8.29 -40.51 -13.36
CA ARG A 77 -7.09 -40.73 -12.50
C ARG A 77 -7.15 -40.15 -11.10
N CYS A 78 -8.28 -39.56 -10.72
CA CYS A 78 -8.54 -38.96 -9.43
C CYS A 78 -9.84 -39.50 -8.83
N GLU A 79 -10.23 -40.73 -9.20
CA GLU A 79 -11.51 -41.34 -8.84
C GLU A 79 -11.69 -41.47 -7.33
N ASN A 80 -10.59 -41.62 -6.59
CA ASN A 80 -10.57 -41.72 -5.13
C ASN A 80 -10.27 -40.37 -4.43
N SER A 81 -10.12 -39.28 -5.18
CA SER A 81 -9.84 -37.95 -4.62
C SER A 81 -11.15 -37.23 -4.30
N GLU A 82 -11.49 -37.17 -3.01
CA GLU A 82 -12.67 -36.45 -2.53
C GLU A 82 -12.63 -34.96 -2.94
N HIS A 83 -11.44 -34.34 -2.95
CA HIS A 83 -11.29 -32.92 -3.25
C HIS A 83 -11.62 -32.55 -4.70
N ILE A 84 -11.20 -33.37 -5.67
CA ILE A 84 -11.39 -33.10 -7.10
C ILE A 84 -12.85 -33.31 -7.50
N GLY A 85 -13.48 -34.37 -6.99
CA GLY A 85 -14.92 -34.59 -7.15
C GLY A 85 -15.74 -33.44 -6.55
N CYS A 86 -15.42 -33.03 -5.33
CA CYS A 86 -16.13 -31.94 -4.66
C CYS A 86 -16.03 -30.60 -5.41
N ALA A 87 -14.85 -30.24 -5.93
CA ALA A 87 -14.66 -28.97 -6.64
C ALA A 87 -15.50 -28.88 -7.93
N PHE A 88 -15.55 -29.94 -8.73
CA PHE A 88 -16.35 -29.96 -9.96
C PHE A 88 -17.86 -29.94 -9.66
N ILE A 89 -18.30 -30.75 -8.70
CA ILE A 89 -19.71 -30.81 -8.27
C ILE A 89 -20.16 -29.44 -7.74
N ARG A 90 -19.30 -28.74 -7.00
CA ARG A 90 -19.57 -27.42 -6.44
C ARG A 90 -19.91 -26.38 -7.48
N GLU A 91 -19.11 -26.31 -8.56
CA GLU A 91 -19.33 -25.35 -9.64
C GLU A 91 -20.69 -25.59 -10.33
N ILE A 92 -21.08 -26.85 -10.49
CA ILE A 92 -22.40 -27.19 -11.04
C ILE A 92 -23.53 -26.77 -10.08
N VAL A 93 -23.37 -26.98 -8.77
CA VAL A 93 -24.35 -26.55 -7.76
C VAL A 93 -24.49 -25.02 -7.74
N LEU A 94 -23.38 -24.27 -7.83
CA LEU A 94 -23.39 -22.80 -7.91
C LEU A 94 -24.07 -22.33 -9.20
N HIS A 95 -23.78 -22.96 -10.34
CA HIS A 95 -24.39 -22.63 -11.62
C HIS A 95 -25.90 -22.90 -11.65
N CYS A 96 -26.35 -23.95 -10.96
CA CYS A 96 -27.76 -24.36 -10.89
C CYS A 96 -28.61 -23.62 -9.85
N GLY A 97 -27.98 -22.89 -8.93
CA GLY A 97 -28.66 -22.32 -7.75
C GLY A 97 -29.17 -23.40 -6.77
N LYS A 98 -29.69 -22.95 -5.61
CA LYS A 98 -30.23 -23.83 -4.55
C LYS A 98 -31.54 -24.51 -4.97
N SER A 99 -31.49 -25.44 -5.92
CA SER A 99 -32.59 -26.38 -6.15
C SER A 99 -32.55 -27.48 -5.09
N SER A 100 -33.70 -27.80 -4.50
CA SER A 100 -33.80 -28.64 -3.29
C SER A 100 -33.08 -29.99 -3.40
N ASN A 101 -33.14 -30.64 -4.57
CA ASN A 101 -32.56 -31.97 -4.78
C ASN A 101 -31.03 -31.96 -4.94
N LEU A 102 -30.47 -30.89 -5.51
CA LEU A 102 -29.01 -30.72 -5.68
C LEU A 102 -28.35 -30.30 -4.37
N SER A 103 -29.01 -29.43 -3.60
CA SER A 103 -28.55 -29.01 -2.27
C SER A 103 -28.53 -30.16 -1.26
N LEU A 104 -29.51 -31.08 -1.31
CA LEU A 104 -29.53 -32.28 -0.47
C LEU A 104 -28.36 -33.23 -0.77
N PHE A 105 -28.06 -33.47 -2.05
CA PHE A 105 -26.90 -34.27 -2.44
C PHE A 105 -25.58 -33.63 -1.97
N TRP A 106 -25.45 -32.31 -2.14
CA TRP A 106 -24.30 -31.53 -1.67
C TRP A 106 -24.07 -31.68 -0.16
N TRP A 107 -25.12 -31.52 0.66
CA TRP A 107 -25.00 -31.62 2.12
C TRP A 107 -24.74 -33.04 2.65
N MET A 108 -25.10 -34.09 1.90
CA MET A 108 -24.89 -35.48 2.33
C MET A 108 -23.50 -36.03 1.94
N ASN A 109 -22.92 -35.58 0.83
CA ASN A 109 -21.71 -36.18 0.27
C ASN A 109 -20.47 -35.28 0.29
N VAL A 110 -20.59 -34.01 0.68
CA VAL A 110 -19.46 -33.09 0.76
C VAL A 110 -19.27 -32.63 2.20
N THR A 111 -18.09 -32.90 2.74
CA THR A 111 -17.68 -32.37 4.04
C THR A 111 -17.55 -30.85 3.94
N ARG A 112 -18.20 -30.11 4.85
CA ARG A 112 -18.06 -28.64 4.88
C ARG A 112 -16.58 -28.27 5.05
N PRO A 113 -16.08 -27.28 4.30
CA PRO A 113 -14.72 -26.80 4.48
C PRO A 113 -14.49 -26.37 5.93
N THR A 114 -13.37 -26.80 6.49
CA THR A 114 -12.94 -26.37 7.82
C THR A 114 -12.06 -25.13 7.68
N CYS A 115 -12.35 -24.12 8.49
CA CYS A 115 -11.54 -22.92 8.57
C CYS A 115 -10.50 -23.05 9.69
N PRO A 116 -9.33 -22.42 9.55
CA PRO A 116 -8.30 -22.48 10.58
C PRO A 116 -8.68 -21.61 11.79
N GLY A 117 -8.34 -22.09 12.99
CA GLY A 117 -8.53 -21.36 14.25
C GLY A 117 -9.98 -21.09 14.61
N ALA A 118 -10.32 -19.83 14.91
CA ALA A 118 -11.64 -19.40 15.36
C ALA A 118 -12.57 -18.93 14.23
N LEU A 119 -12.14 -19.06 12.98
CA LEU A 119 -12.92 -18.66 11.81
C LEU A 119 -14.04 -19.65 11.52
N LEU A 120 -15.15 -19.14 11.01
CA LEU A 120 -16.32 -19.91 10.58
C LEU A 120 -16.41 -19.88 9.06
N TYR A 121 -16.68 -21.04 8.46
CA TYR A 121 -16.92 -21.11 7.02
C TYR A 121 -18.30 -20.56 6.70
N GLU A 122 -18.35 -19.64 5.74
CA GLU A 122 -19.57 -19.04 5.22
C GLU A 122 -19.59 -19.19 3.69
N GLU A 123 -20.67 -19.76 3.15
CA GLU A 123 -20.80 -19.99 1.70
C GLU A 123 -20.97 -18.69 0.91
N GLU A 124 -21.64 -17.70 1.50
CA GLU A 124 -21.90 -16.36 0.96
C GLU A 124 -21.31 -15.30 1.90
N GLY A 125 -20.05 -15.46 2.27
CA GLY A 125 -19.34 -14.57 3.18
C GLY A 125 -18.74 -13.35 2.49
N ALA A 126 -18.29 -12.38 3.28
CA ALA A 126 -17.53 -11.25 2.75
C ALA A 126 -16.22 -11.73 2.11
N ALA A 127 -15.90 -11.25 0.90
CA ALA A 127 -14.60 -11.52 0.27
C ALA A 127 -13.42 -10.96 1.08
N PHE A 128 -13.66 -9.89 1.85
CA PHE A 128 -12.68 -9.28 2.74
C PHE A 128 -13.18 -9.36 4.19
N VAL A 129 -12.51 -10.16 4.99
CA VAL A 129 -12.85 -10.36 6.40
C VAL A 129 -12.48 -9.09 7.19
N PRO A 130 -13.40 -8.52 8.00
CA PRO A 130 -13.08 -7.43 8.91
C PRO A 130 -11.92 -7.76 9.84
N THR A 131 -10.96 -6.85 9.99
CA THR A 131 -9.78 -7.06 10.85
C THR A 131 -9.62 -5.97 11.92
N CYS A 132 -8.71 -6.17 12.87
CA CYS A 132 -8.36 -5.12 13.84
C CYS A 132 -7.75 -3.88 13.15
N SER A 133 -6.96 -4.06 12.08
CA SER A 133 -6.46 -2.94 11.27
C SER A 133 -7.57 -2.22 10.51
N ASN A 134 -8.51 -2.97 9.92
CA ASN A 134 -9.63 -2.44 9.14
C ASN A 134 -10.96 -3.09 9.55
N PRO A 135 -11.64 -2.54 10.58
CA PRO A 135 -12.89 -3.11 11.09
C PRO A 135 -14.07 -2.98 10.12
N ASN A 136 -14.05 -1.95 9.25
CA ASN A 136 -15.15 -1.64 8.33
C ASN A 136 -14.58 -1.44 6.90
N PRO A 137 -14.25 -2.52 6.18
CA PRO A 137 -13.82 -2.41 4.80
C PRO A 137 -14.94 -1.82 3.91
N HIS A 138 -14.76 -0.60 3.42
CA HIS A 138 -15.70 0.06 2.51
C HIS A 138 -15.34 -0.26 1.05
N PHE A 139 -16.16 -1.06 0.36
CA PHE A 139 -16.00 -1.33 -1.08
C PHE A 139 -17.35 -1.25 -1.81
N SER A 140 -17.30 -0.74 -3.04
CA SER A 140 -18.45 -0.37 -3.89
C SER A 140 -19.20 -1.56 -4.49
N SER A 141 -18.61 -2.74 -4.50
CA SER A 141 -19.26 -4.02 -4.84
C SER A 141 -19.16 -4.96 -3.65
N GLN A 142 -20.30 -5.36 -3.10
CA GLN A 142 -20.38 -6.44 -2.11
C GLN A 142 -20.12 -7.76 -2.83
N ASP A 143 -18.86 -8.03 -3.15
CA ASP A 143 -18.48 -9.32 -3.72
C ASP A 143 -18.55 -10.35 -2.59
N ILE A 144 -19.67 -11.07 -2.53
CA ILE A 144 -19.86 -12.21 -1.65
C ILE A 144 -19.19 -13.43 -2.28
N THR A 145 -18.47 -14.19 -1.48
CA THR A 145 -17.80 -15.41 -1.91
C THR A 145 -17.72 -16.39 -0.75
N SER A 146 -17.42 -17.65 -1.03
CA SER A 146 -17.16 -18.59 0.05
C SER A 146 -15.89 -18.18 0.79
N SER A 147 -16.02 -17.82 2.05
CA SER A 147 -14.89 -17.32 2.84
C SER A 147 -14.93 -17.86 4.27
N CYS A 148 -13.80 -17.69 4.96
CA CYS A 148 -13.68 -17.98 6.38
C CYS A 148 -13.76 -16.65 7.12
N VAL A 149 -14.86 -16.40 7.82
CA VAL A 149 -15.15 -15.13 8.49
C VAL A 149 -15.13 -15.29 10.01
N CYS A 150 -14.98 -14.18 10.73
CA CYS A 150 -15.20 -14.18 12.17
C CYS A 150 -16.71 -14.22 12.49
N PRO A 151 -17.11 -14.76 13.65
CA PRO A 151 -18.49 -14.69 14.12
C PRO A 151 -19.00 -13.24 14.15
N GLU A 152 -20.31 -13.05 14.01
CA GLU A 152 -20.94 -11.73 14.02
C GLU A 152 -20.48 -10.86 15.21
N GLY A 153 -20.15 -9.59 14.92
CA GLY A 153 -19.66 -8.63 15.91
C GLY A 153 -18.18 -8.75 16.28
N LYS A 154 -17.44 -9.70 15.70
CA LYS A 154 -15.99 -9.85 15.91
C LYS A 154 -15.19 -9.57 14.64
N VAL A 155 -13.93 -9.20 14.84
CA VAL A 155 -12.95 -8.97 13.79
C VAL A 155 -11.77 -9.92 13.95
N LEU A 156 -11.08 -10.22 12.85
CA LEU A 156 -9.86 -11.02 12.87
C LEU A 156 -8.71 -10.18 13.44
N ASN A 157 -8.03 -10.69 14.46
CA ASN A 157 -6.84 -10.05 15.01
C ASN A 157 -5.63 -10.32 14.10
N ASP A 158 -5.43 -9.42 13.14
CA ASP A 158 -4.34 -9.43 12.16
C ASP A 158 -3.01 -8.90 12.70
N HIS A 159 -2.96 -8.47 13.96
CA HIS A 159 -1.73 -8.03 14.61
C HIS A 159 -0.93 -9.17 15.24
N LEU A 160 -1.55 -10.33 15.44
CA LEU A 160 -0.93 -11.52 16.02
C LEU A 160 -0.93 -12.66 14.99
N ASP A 161 0.04 -13.56 15.11
CA ASP A 161 0.04 -14.76 14.28
C ASP A 161 -1.11 -15.69 14.69
N GLY A 162 -1.73 -16.35 13.71
CA GLY A 162 -2.88 -17.23 13.92
C GLY A 162 -4.21 -16.61 13.50
N PHE A 163 -5.31 -17.31 13.78
CA PHE A 163 -6.66 -16.94 13.35
C PHE A 163 -7.57 -16.74 14.57
N HIS A 164 -7.41 -15.61 15.25
CA HIS A 164 -8.13 -15.27 16.47
C HIS A 164 -9.17 -14.18 16.21
N CYS A 165 -10.43 -14.46 16.55
CA CYS A 165 -11.52 -13.49 16.42
C CYS A 165 -11.77 -12.78 17.76
N VAL A 166 -11.67 -11.46 17.77
CA VAL A 166 -11.81 -10.60 18.96
C VAL A 166 -12.82 -9.48 18.71
N ASN A 167 -13.37 -8.92 19.78
CA ASN A 167 -14.12 -7.67 19.67
C ASN A 167 -13.16 -6.52 19.31
N VAL A 168 -13.64 -5.51 18.59
CA VAL A 168 -12.83 -4.34 18.20
C VAL A 168 -12.16 -3.69 19.41
N SER A 169 -12.85 -3.60 20.55
CA SER A 169 -12.30 -3.06 21.81
C SER A 169 -11.10 -3.84 22.36
N ASN A 170 -11.01 -5.13 22.04
CA ASN A 170 -10.00 -6.05 22.54
C ASN A 170 -8.86 -6.27 21.55
N CYS A 171 -8.87 -5.53 20.42
CA CYS A 171 -7.77 -5.55 19.49
C CYS A 171 -6.48 -5.08 20.18
N THR A 172 -5.48 -5.96 20.18
CA THR A 172 -4.15 -5.69 20.74
C THR A 172 -3.35 -4.82 19.79
N CYS A 173 -2.55 -3.89 20.30
CA CYS A 173 -1.56 -3.20 19.49
C CYS A 173 -0.21 -3.89 19.67
N VAL A 174 0.50 -4.04 18.57
CA VAL A 174 1.87 -4.55 18.57
C VAL A 174 2.81 -3.40 18.28
N PHE A 175 3.88 -3.32 19.07
CA PHE A 175 4.99 -2.41 18.81
C PHE A 175 6.17 -3.21 18.28
N ALA A 176 6.57 -2.94 17.04
CA ALA A 176 7.71 -3.59 16.43
C ALA A 176 9.00 -2.92 16.91
N VAL A 177 9.74 -3.59 17.79
CA VAL A 177 11.10 -3.19 18.20
C VAL A 177 12.15 -3.85 17.30
N SER A 178 11.79 -4.94 16.60
CA SER A 178 12.52 -5.68 15.55
C SER A 178 11.59 -6.70 14.89
N ASP A 179 11.97 -7.22 13.71
CA ASP A 179 11.22 -8.30 13.01
C ASP A 179 11.04 -9.57 13.88
N MET A 180 11.84 -9.72 14.94
CA MET A 180 11.77 -10.87 15.85
C MET A 180 11.07 -10.58 17.18
N VAL A 181 10.79 -9.31 17.52
CA VAL A 181 10.25 -8.95 18.83
C VAL A 181 9.00 -8.10 18.65
N ARG A 182 7.87 -8.79 18.49
CA ARG A 182 6.52 -8.23 18.59
C ARG A 182 6.07 -8.34 20.05
N THR A 183 6.08 -7.23 20.78
CA THR A 183 5.54 -7.19 22.14
C THR A 183 4.18 -6.55 22.17
N GLN A 184 3.26 -7.19 22.90
CA GLN A 184 1.98 -6.60 23.25
C GLN A 184 2.20 -5.61 24.38
N ILE A 185 1.96 -4.33 24.11
CA ILE A 185 2.10 -3.28 25.11
C ILE A 185 0.85 -2.40 25.09
N LYS A 186 0.37 -2.03 26.27
CA LYS A 186 -0.80 -1.13 26.40
C LYS A 186 -0.45 0.32 26.12
N GLY A 187 0.81 0.69 26.27
CA GLY A 187 1.29 2.02 25.97
C GLY A 187 2.81 2.11 26.00
N PHE A 188 3.35 3.13 25.34
CA PHE A 188 4.78 3.43 25.35
C PHE A 188 5.01 4.93 25.20
N ILE A 189 6.18 5.41 25.61
CA ILE A 189 6.60 6.77 25.34
C ILE A 189 7.59 6.72 24.18
N PHE A 190 7.34 7.51 23.16
CA PHE A 190 8.23 7.64 22.01
C PHE A 190 8.33 9.10 21.60
N MET A 191 9.57 9.59 21.44
CA MET A 191 9.79 11.00 21.08
C MET A 191 9.09 12.00 22.04
N ARG A 192 9.06 11.68 23.35
CA ARG A 192 8.34 12.43 24.42
C ARG A 192 6.82 12.50 24.26
N ILE A 193 6.25 11.68 23.39
CA ILE A 193 4.81 11.52 23.20
C ILE A 193 4.40 10.18 23.80
N PHE A 194 3.39 10.19 24.66
CA PHE A 194 2.80 8.96 25.20
C PHE A 194 1.82 8.37 24.17
N PHE A 195 1.95 7.10 23.86
CA PHE A 195 1.02 6.34 23.01
C PHE A 195 0.31 5.30 23.87
N LEU A 196 -0.99 5.18 23.68
CA LEU A 196 -1.91 4.26 24.34
C LEU A 196 -2.59 3.42 23.25
N CYS A 197 -2.69 2.12 23.48
CA CYS A 197 -3.43 1.23 22.59
C CYS A 197 -4.93 1.30 22.92
N GLU A 198 -5.74 1.73 21.95
CA GLU A 198 -7.21 1.73 22.04
C GLU A 198 -7.78 1.03 20.81
N GLY A 199 -8.43 -0.13 21.01
CA GLY A 199 -9.11 -0.87 19.95
C GLY A 199 -8.22 -1.23 18.75
N GLY A 200 -6.99 -1.68 19.01
CA GLY A 200 -6.02 -2.03 17.97
C GLY A 200 -5.28 -0.86 17.36
N LYS A 201 -5.62 0.38 17.71
CA LYS A 201 -5.00 1.59 17.17
C LYS A 201 -4.15 2.29 18.23
N TRP A 202 -2.98 2.77 17.81
CA TRP A 202 -2.13 3.61 18.63
C TRP A 202 -2.71 5.02 18.72
N ARG A 203 -3.24 5.38 19.89
CA ARG A 203 -3.68 6.73 20.20
C ARG A 203 -2.59 7.44 20.97
N CYS A 204 -2.18 8.60 20.51
CA CYS A 204 -1.18 9.36 21.21
C CYS A 204 -1.83 10.37 22.18
N SER A 205 -1.06 10.82 23.18
CA SER A 205 -1.43 11.86 24.14
C SER A 205 -1.94 13.08 23.40
N GLU A 206 -2.92 13.76 24.01
CA GLU A 206 -3.54 14.96 23.46
C GLU A 206 -2.45 15.92 22.94
N ASN A 207 -2.50 16.23 21.63
CA ASN A 207 -1.61 17.13 20.87
C ASN A 207 -0.43 16.53 20.06
N CYS A 208 -0.53 15.33 19.49
CA CYS A 208 0.40 14.97 18.42
C CYS A 208 0.03 15.69 17.13
N PRO A 209 0.89 16.55 16.58
CA PRO A 209 0.63 17.12 15.28
C PRO A 209 0.80 16.04 14.20
N ILE A 210 -0.06 16.07 13.20
CA ILE A 210 0.14 15.32 11.95
C ILE A 210 1.21 16.02 11.12
N LYS A 211 1.99 15.25 10.35
CA LYS A 211 3.14 15.75 9.60
C LYS A 211 3.05 15.35 8.14
N CYS A 212 3.24 16.33 7.25
CA CYS A 212 3.43 16.11 5.83
C CYS A 212 4.87 16.47 5.46
N GLN A 213 5.48 15.72 4.56
CA GLN A 213 6.86 15.89 4.12
C GLN A 213 6.91 16.01 2.61
N ILE A 214 7.64 17.01 2.10
CA ILE A 214 7.83 17.25 0.68
C ILE A 214 9.32 17.40 0.41
N GLU A 215 9.89 16.41 -0.26
CA GLU A 215 11.32 16.26 -0.47
C GLU A 215 11.65 16.21 -1.97
N GLY A 216 11.72 17.39 -2.59
CA GLY A 216 11.77 17.49 -4.05
C GLY A 216 10.42 17.08 -4.65
N GLN A 217 10.41 16.00 -5.43
CA GLN A 217 9.20 15.47 -6.08
C GLN A 217 8.42 14.46 -5.21
N PHE A 218 8.99 14.01 -4.10
CA PHE A 218 8.40 12.99 -3.24
C PHE A 218 7.56 13.66 -2.15
N VAL A 219 6.33 13.19 -1.97
CA VAL A 219 5.37 13.69 -0.97
C VAL A 219 4.99 12.53 -0.05
N SER A 220 5.04 12.79 1.26
CA SER A 220 4.41 11.97 2.30
C SER A 220 3.26 12.76 2.91
N THR A 221 2.03 12.27 2.76
CA THR A 221 0.81 12.88 3.30
C THR A 221 0.78 12.83 4.82
N PHE A 222 -0.21 13.49 5.42
CA PHE A 222 -0.43 13.47 6.87
C PHE A 222 -0.74 12.08 7.43
N ASP A 223 -1.35 11.22 6.62
CA ASP A 223 -1.76 9.86 7.00
C ASP A 223 -0.75 8.79 6.52
N GLY A 224 0.41 9.23 6.02
CA GLY A 224 1.56 8.37 5.72
C GLY A 224 1.56 7.79 4.31
N LYS A 225 0.60 8.17 3.45
CA LYS A 225 0.63 7.81 2.03
C LYS A 225 1.77 8.55 1.35
N GLN A 226 2.54 7.82 0.56
CA GLN A 226 3.73 8.33 -0.10
C GLN A 226 3.57 8.21 -1.61
N TYR A 227 3.98 9.23 -2.34
CA TYR A 227 3.87 9.29 -3.81
C TYR A 227 4.80 10.33 -4.42
N THR A 228 4.88 10.31 -5.75
CA THR A 228 5.67 11.26 -6.54
C THR A 228 4.75 12.15 -7.36
N VAL A 229 5.00 13.46 -7.37
CA VAL A 229 4.26 14.37 -8.27
C VAL A 229 4.67 14.14 -9.73
N PRO A 230 3.75 14.26 -10.71
CA PRO A 230 4.00 13.83 -12.08
C PRO A 230 4.77 14.88 -12.93
N GLY A 231 4.77 16.14 -12.50
CA GLY A 231 5.42 17.23 -13.24
C GLY A 231 6.08 18.26 -12.34
N LYS A 232 7.08 18.95 -12.88
CA LYS A 232 7.67 20.15 -12.28
C LYS A 232 6.71 21.31 -12.51
N CYS A 233 5.83 21.58 -11.55
CA CYS A 233 4.82 22.63 -11.63
C CYS A 233 4.70 23.36 -10.28
N THR A 234 3.82 24.36 -10.22
CA THR A 234 3.38 24.89 -8.92
C THR A 234 2.15 24.13 -8.46
N TYR A 235 2.17 23.61 -7.24
CA TYR A 235 1.05 22.88 -6.64
C TYR A 235 0.63 23.49 -5.31
N LEU A 236 -0.61 23.23 -4.92
CA LEU A 236 -1.09 23.51 -3.58
C LEU A 236 -0.67 22.37 -2.64
N ALA A 237 0.26 22.65 -1.73
CA ALA A 237 0.76 21.68 -0.75
C ALA A 237 -0.23 21.49 0.41
N LEU A 238 -0.76 22.59 0.94
CA LEU A 238 -1.76 22.60 2.00
C LEU A 238 -2.79 23.69 1.73
N GLN A 239 -4.05 23.35 1.92
CA GLN A 239 -5.17 24.28 2.02
C GLN A 239 -5.80 24.13 3.39
N VAL A 240 -6.08 25.23 4.08
CA VAL A 240 -6.80 25.26 5.35
C VAL A 240 -7.99 26.18 5.22
N ILE A 241 -9.19 25.62 5.34
CA ILE A 241 -10.47 26.32 5.15
C ILE A 241 -11.05 26.66 6.52
N CYS A 242 -10.33 27.47 7.30
CA CYS A 242 -10.80 28.02 8.57
C CYS A 242 -10.32 29.47 8.69
N PRO A 243 -11.11 30.42 9.20
CA PRO A 243 -10.67 31.82 9.32
C PRO A 243 -9.52 31.99 10.34
N PRO A 244 -8.39 32.63 9.98
CA PRO A 244 -8.02 33.11 8.64
C PRO A 244 -7.53 31.96 7.74
N PRO A 245 -7.98 31.88 6.47
CA PRO A 245 -7.61 30.79 5.58
C PRO A 245 -6.10 30.80 5.29
N LEU A 246 -5.50 29.62 5.25
CA LEU A 246 -4.07 29.45 4.98
C LEU A 246 -3.88 28.56 3.75
N PHE A 247 -3.05 29.03 2.83
CA PHE A 247 -2.67 28.28 1.63
C PHE A 247 -1.15 28.17 1.58
N ILE A 248 -0.64 26.98 1.28
CA ILE A 248 0.79 26.71 1.15
C ILE A 248 1.01 26.17 -0.25
N LYS A 249 1.84 26.86 -1.03
CA LYS A 249 2.21 26.46 -2.38
C LYS A 249 3.61 25.88 -2.39
N MET A 250 3.84 24.93 -3.30
CA MET A 250 5.16 24.41 -3.62
C MET A 250 5.43 24.65 -5.11
N ASN A 251 6.63 25.14 -5.45
CA ASN A 251 7.02 25.39 -6.83
C ASN A 251 8.24 24.54 -7.18
N LEU A 252 8.13 23.76 -8.26
CA LEU A 252 9.16 22.86 -8.79
C LEU A 252 9.78 23.33 -10.12
N LEU A 253 9.33 24.46 -10.69
CA LEU A 253 9.71 24.98 -12.02
C LEU A 253 11.07 25.72 -12.04
N GLU A 254 12.10 25.14 -11.41
CA GLU A 254 13.41 25.78 -11.14
C GLU A 254 13.37 26.72 -9.93
N LEU A 255 14.32 26.51 -9.00
CA LEU A 255 14.33 27.12 -7.68
C LEU A 255 14.23 28.66 -7.78
N PRO A 256 13.34 29.28 -7.00
CA PRO A 256 13.14 28.89 -5.61
C PRO A 256 11.67 28.75 -5.17
N VAL A 257 11.45 27.93 -4.13
CA VAL A 257 10.11 27.55 -3.63
C VAL A 257 9.33 28.80 -3.19
N LEU A 258 8.29 29.13 -3.94
CA LEU A 258 7.33 30.18 -3.61
C LEU A 258 6.24 29.61 -2.69
N ILE A 259 6.30 29.93 -1.39
CA ILE A 259 5.28 29.54 -0.40
C ILE A 259 4.30 30.71 -0.22
N THR A 260 3.27 30.82 -1.07
CA THR A 260 2.31 31.92 -0.87
C THR A 260 1.32 31.65 0.26
N ALA A 261 1.73 32.03 1.47
CA ALA A 261 0.96 32.88 2.39
C ALA A 261 1.81 34.12 2.76
N GLY A 262 2.49 34.70 1.75
CA GLY A 262 3.41 35.84 1.93
C GLY A 262 4.90 35.49 2.08
N LEU A 263 5.34 34.25 1.85
CA LEU A 263 6.74 33.83 1.93
C LEU A 263 7.31 33.46 0.56
N ILE A 264 8.14 34.33 -0.03
CA ILE A 264 8.93 33.98 -1.19
C ILE A 264 10.36 33.71 -0.73
N VAL A 265 10.79 32.45 -0.79
CA VAL A 265 12.19 32.09 -0.56
C VAL A 265 12.88 32.19 -1.91
N TYR A 266 13.91 33.03 -2.04
CA TYR A 266 14.83 33.01 -3.18
C TYR A 266 16.18 32.42 -2.77
N GLY A 267 16.73 31.52 -3.58
CA GLY A 267 18.11 31.04 -3.45
C GLY A 267 18.91 31.50 -4.66
N HIS A 268 19.91 32.36 -4.46
CA HIS A 268 20.80 32.84 -5.52
C HIS A 268 22.21 32.26 -5.33
N MET A 269 22.76 31.69 -6.41
CA MET A 269 24.14 31.19 -6.47
C MET A 269 25.04 32.27 -7.08
N GLN A 270 25.87 32.92 -6.26
CA GLN A 270 26.97 33.77 -6.74
C GLN A 270 28.29 33.22 -6.16
N GLY A 271 28.96 32.34 -6.89
CA GLY A 271 30.17 31.64 -6.40
C GLY A 271 29.87 30.61 -5.30
N PHE A 272 30.73 30.54 -4.26
CA PHE A 272 30.58 29.62 -3.11
C PHE A 272 29.65 30.14 -1.99
N ASN A 273 29.14 31.38 -2.10
CA ASN A 273 28.29 31.97 -1.08
C ASN A 273 26.81 31.76 -1.42
N TRP A 274 26.10 31.06 -0.53
CA TRP A 274 24.65 30.86 -0.61
C TRP A 274 23.94 32.06 0.01
N THR A 275 23.25 32.86 -0.82
CA THR A 275 22.41 33.95 -0.31
C THR A 275 20.95 33.57 -0.49
N VAL A 276 20.26 33.35 0.63
CA VAL A 276 18.82 33.08 0.67
C VAL A 276 18.11 34.40 0.95
N ILE A 277 17.43 34.96 -0.06
CA ILE A 277 16.62 36.17 0.11
C ILE A 277 15.20 35.74 0.39
N ILE A 278 14.78 35.84 1.66
CA ILE A 278 13.40 35.63 2.07
C ILE A 278 12.68 36.96 1.92
N THR A 279 11.84 37.11 0.90
CA THR A 279 10.96 38.29 0.78
C THR A 279 9.62 37.99 1.43
N PHE A 280 9.31 38.77 2.45
CA PHE A 280 8.02 38.76 3.11
C PHE A 280 7.08 39.72 2.39
N SER A 281 5.88 39.27 2.01
CA SER A 281 4.77 40.21 1.93
C SER A 281 4.48 40.64 3.37
N LYS A 282 4.91 41.84 3.75
CA LYS A 282 5.00 42.38 5.12
C LYS A 282 3.65 42.50 5.87
N LYS A 283 2.57 41.86 5.40
CA LYS A 283 1.17 42.03 5.85
C LYS A 283 0.28 40.78 5.78
N ASP A 284 0.80 39.55 5.74
CA ASP A 284 -0.09 38.38 5.89
C ASP A 284 -0.41 38.13 7.39
N PRO A 285 -1.66 38.32 7.84
CA PRO A 285 -2.05 38.12 9.25
C PRO A 285 -1.96 36.65 9.69
N SER A 286 -1.78 35.71 8.76
CA SER A 286 -1.66 34.28 9.05
C SER A 286 -0.27 33.89 9.54
N ILE A 287 0.76 34.71 9.31
CA ILE A 287 2.14 34.43 9.74
C ILE A 287 2.44 35.16 11.05
N GLN A 288 2.84 34.41 12.08
CA GLN A 288 3.18 34.95 13.39
C GLN A 288 4.69 35.23 13.53
N ALA A 289 5.55 34.29 13.12
CA ALA A 289 6.99 34.43 13.26
C ALA A 289 7.75 33.59 12.23
N VAL A 290 8.92 34.08 11.81
CA VAL A 290 9.86 33.36 10.95
C VAL A 290 11.27 33.58 11.47
N PHE A 291 12.01 32.49 11.68
CA PHE A 291 13.37 32.55 12.22
C PHE A 291 14.22 31.36 11.77
N TRP A 292 15.54 31.54 11.76
CA TRP A 292 16.48 30.46 11.56
C TRP A 292 16.55 29.61 12.83
N GLN A 293 16.20 28.34 12.72
CA GLN A 293 16.38 27.37 13.81
C GLN A 293 17.83 26.88 13.86
N SER A 294 18.50 26.82 12.71
CA SER A 294 19.94 26.54 12.57
C SER A 294 20.45 27.08 11.23
N SER A 295 21.72 26.88 10.89
CA SER A 295 22.26 27.27 9.57
C SER A 295 21.62 26.55 8.37
N MET A 296 20.88 25.47 8.60
CA MET A 296 20.24 24.66 7.56
C MET A 296 18.71 24.70 7.59
N TYR A 297 18.11 25.19 8.68
CA TYR A 297 16.67 25.12 8.88
C TYR A 297 16.06 26.48 9.22
N ILE A 298 14.97 26.82 8.52
CA ILE A 298 14.10 27.94 8.83
C ILE A 298 12.80 27.40 9.41
N GLN A 299 12.33 28.03 10.48
CA GLN A 299 11.07 27.73 11.13
C GLN A 299 10.08 28.88 10.87
N VAL A 300 8.88 28.54 10.41
CA VAL A 300 7.73 29.44 10.26
C VAL A 300 6.66 29.00 11.25
N LEU A 301 6.13 29.96 12.00
CA LEU A 301 5.00 29.81 12.90
C LEU A 301 3.83 30.63 12.35
N THR A 302 2.66 30.01 12.27
CA THR A 302 1.42 30.65 11.81
C THR A 302 0.50 30.94 13.00
N SER A 303 -0.44 31.86 12.82
CA SER A 303 -1.47 32.17 13.83
C SER A 303 -2.41 30.99 14.11
N SER A 304 -2.49 30.02 13.19
CA SER A 304 -3.27 28.78 13.33
C SER A 304 -2.49 27.64 14.01
N ASP A 305 -1.35 27.91 14.67
CA ASP A 305 -0.44 26.93 15.29
C ASP A 305 0.15 25.89 14.31
N ILE A 306 0.01 26.11 12.99
CA ILE A 306 0.65 25.31 11.96
C ILE A 306 2.10 25.74 11.87
N LYS A 307 3.00 24.76 11.89
CA LYS A 307 4.46 24.97 11.90
C LYS A 307 5.04 24.45 10.59
N LEU A 308 5.76 25.32 9.88
CA LEU A 308 6.51 24.93 8.68
C LEU A 308 7.99 24.91 9.03
N ARG A 309 8.68 23.83 8.68
CA ARG A 309 10.12 23.75 8.75
C ARG A 309 10.67 23.58 7.34
N LEU A 310 11.52 24.49 6.93
CA LEU A 310 12.19 24.48 5.65
C LEU A 310 13.64 24.09 5.89
N GLN A 311 14.06 23.00 5.27
CA GLN A 311 15.48 22.72 5.13
C GLN A 311 15.99 23.46 3.90
N MET A 312 17.15 24.12 3.99
CA MET A 312 17.72 24.91 2.90
C MET A 312 18.88 24.21 2.18
N SER A 313 19.60 23.34 2.87
CA SER A 313 20.79 22.63 2.37
C SER A 313 20.75 21.17 2.82
N PRO A 314 21.19 20.18 2.01
CA PRO A 314 21.75 20.32 0.65
C PRO A 314 20.75 20.66 -0.48
N GLU A 315 19.46 20.59 -0.18
CA GLU A 315 18.35 20.98 -1.06
C GLU A 315 17.19 21.53 -0.22
N ILE A 316 16.29 22.28 -0.86
CA ILE A 316 15.07 22.76 -0.22
C ILE A 316 14.09 21.61 0.00
N GLN A 317 13.72 21.39 1.26
CA GLN A 317 12.69 20.41 1.66
C GLN A 317 11.69 21.09 2.61
N LEU A 318 10.42 20.75 2.47
CA LEU A 318 9.32 21.34 3.25
C LEU A 318 8.70 20.28 4.17
N TYR A 319 8.65 20.61 5.47
CA TYR A 319 7.98 19.81 6.49
C TYR A 319 6.86 20.63 7.10
N ILE A 320 5.64 20.12 7.03
CA ILE A 320 4.44 20.79 7.52
C ILE A 320 3.92 20.03 8.73
N SER A 321 3.74 20.72 9.85
CA SER A 321 3.22 20.15 11.08
C SER A 321 1.92 20.85 11.47
N VAL A 322 0.82 20.10 11.47
CA VAL A 322 -0.53 20.62 11.71
C VAL A 322 -1.08 20.01 13.01
N PRO A 323 -1.55 20.83 13.96
CA PRO A 323 -2.25 20.31 15.14
C PRO A 323 -3.55 19.59 14.76
N ARG A 324 -3.89 18.48 15.44
CA ARG A 324 -5.08 17.67 15.14
C ARG A 324 -6.42 18.40 15.22
N LYS A 325 -6.47 19.59 15.86
CA LYS A 325 -7.67 20.45 15.88
C LYS A 325 -8.15 20.88 14.49
N HIS A 326 -7.28 20.81 13.49
CA HIS A 326 -7.60 21.13 12.10
C HIS A 326 -8.03 19.91 11.25
N LYS A 327 -8.33 18.78 11.89
CA LYS A 327 -8.87 17.61 11.19
C LYS A 327 -10.20 17.97 10.50
N GLY A 328 -10.34 17.60 9.23
CA GLY A 328 -11.56 17.84 8.44
C GLY A 328 -11.65 19.22 7.78
N ILE A 329 -10.67 20.12 7.99
CA ILE A 329 -10.62 21.45 7.35
C ILE A 329 -9.34 21.67 6.53
N ILE A 330 -8.55 20.60 6.33
CA ILE A 330 -7.33 20.63 5.53
C ILE A 330 -7.47 19.75 4.29
N SER A 331 -6.83 20.16 3.21
CA SER A 331 -6.83 19.47 1.91
C SER A 331 -5.58 19.82 1.10
N ALA A 332 -5.51 19.34 -0.15
CA ALA A 332 -4.42 19.46 -1.11
C ALA A 332 -3.40 18.29 -1.10
N LEU A 333 -2.19 18.48 -1.63
CA LEU A 333 -1.22 17.38 -1.82
C LEU A 333 -0.88 16.62 -0.54
N CYS A 334 -0.92 17.27 0.62
CA CYS A 334 -0.66 16.62 1.90
C CYS A 334 -1.82 15.73 2.41
N GLY A 335 -2.91 15.58 1.66
CA GLY A 335 -4.09 14.82 2.07
C GLY A 335 -4.99 15.58 3.05
N ASN A 336 -5.91 14.85 3.68
CA ASN A 336 -6.92 15.44 4.58
C ASN A 336 -6.61 15.22 6.09
N GLY A 337 -5.61 14.38 6.41
CA GLY A 337 -5.15 14.14 7.78
C GLY A 337 -6.21 13.50 8.69
N ASN A 338 -7.10 12.69 8.12
CA ASN A 338 -8.18 12.04 8.84
C ASN A 338 -7.77 10.70 9.48
N SER A 339 -6.52 10.28 9.31
CA SER A 339 -5.95 8.97 9.72
C SER A 339 -6.38 7.79 8.84
N ASP A 340 -6.78 8.06 7.60
CA ASP A 340 -7.10 7.08 6.56
C ASP A 340 -6.35 7.40 5.26
N GLY A 341 -5.27 6.66 4.99
CA GLY A 341 -4.50 6.84 3.75
C GLY A 341 -5.23 6.38 2.48
N THR A 342 -6.41 5.75 2.58
CA THR A 342 -7.12 5.29 1.38
C THR A 342 -7.78 6.43 0.62
N ASP A 343 -8.21 7.50 1.30
CA ASP A 343 -8.87 8.67 0.71
C ASP A 343 -7.96 9.89 0.51
N ASP A 344 -6.68 9.79 0.90
CA ASP A 344 -5.68 10.85 0.75
C ASP A 344 -5.54 11.38 -0.69
N PHE A 345 -5.92 10.58 -1.69
CA PHE A 345 -5.96 10.99 -3.11
C PHE A 345 -7.29 11.64 -3.50
N THR A 346 -7.88 12.42 -2.60
CA THR A 346 -9.05 13.24 -2.91
C THR A 346 -8.62 14.46 -3.74
N SER A 347 -9.08 14.52 -4.99
CA SER A 347 -8.78 15.59 -5.94
C SER A 347 -9.42 16.92 -5.52
N SER A 348 -9.03 18.01 -6.19
CA SER A 348 -9.59 19.36 -5.93
C SER A 348 -11.09 19.49 -6.19
N SER A 349 -11.71 18.55 -6.92
CA SER A 349 -13.16 18.45 -7.12
C SER A 349 -13.87 17.58 -6.06
N GLY A 350 -13.13 17.00 -5.10
CA GLY A 350 -13.68 16.14 -4.06
C GLY A 350 -13.84 14.67 -4.46
N ILE A 351 -13.21 14.22 -5.54
CA ILE A 351 -13.29 12.84 -6.03
C ILE A 351 -12.06 12.06 -5.56
N ILE A 352 -12.24 10.83 -5.06
CA ILE A 352 -11.12 9.96 -4.69
C ILE A 352 -10.53 9.34 -5.96
N GLU A 353 -9.28 9.68 -6.25
CA GLU A 353 -8.54 9.16 -7.40
C GLU A 353 -7.84 7.84 -7.07
N LEU A 354 -7.74 6.95 -8.05
CA LEU A 354 -7.09 5.63 -7.90
C LEU A 354 -5.56 5.70 -8.00
N SER A 355 -5.01 6.80 -8.54
CA SER A 355 -3.57 6.96 -8.75
C SER A 355 -3.10 8.38 -8.43
N ALA A 356 -1.80 8.52 -8.16
CA ALA A 356 -1.20 9.76 -7.71
C ALA A 356 -1.19 10.87 -8.78
N GLU A 357 -1.13 10.51 -10.06
CA GLU A 357 -1.03 11.45 -11.18
C GLU A 357 -2.28 12.34 -11.33
N PRO A 358 -3.49 11.80 -11.56
CA PRO A 358 -4.71 12.63 -11.66
C PRO A 358 -4.96 13.42 -10.37
N PHE A 359 -4.69 12.82 -9.21
CA PHE A 359 -4.74 13.49 -7.92
C PHE A 359 -3.83 14.73 -7.86
N ALA A 360 -2.53 14.55 -8.13
CA ALA A 360 -1.56 15.63 -8.04
C ALA A 360 -1.81 16.74 -9.08
N LEU A 361 -2.19 16.37 -10.32
CA LEU A 361 -2.53 17.32 -11.37
C LEU A 361 -3.75 18.18 -11.01
N SER A 362 -4.75 17.60 -10.33
CA SER A 362 -5.93 18.35 -9.86
C SER A 362 -5.58 19.49 -8.89
N TRP A 363 -4.45 19.38 -8.18
CA TRP A 363 -3.94 20.37 -7.23
C TRP A 363 -2.84 21.27 -7.82
N SER A 364 -2.60 21.17 -9.12
CA SER A 364 -1.68 22.06 -9.83
C SER A 364 -2.31 23.44 -10.08
N LEU A 365 -1.48 24.48 -10.06
CA LEU A 365 -1.90 25.86 -10.32
C LEU A 365 -1.58 26.21 -11.77
N GLY A 366 -2.56 26.01 -12.65
CA GLY A 366 -2.44 26.22 -14.09
C GLY A 366 -2.20 24.92 -14.86
N ALA A 367 -1.86 25.03 -16.15
CA ALA A 367 -1.58 23.85 -16.96
C ALA A 367 -0.26 23.21 -16.52
N CYS A 368 -0.31 21.93 -16.14
CA CYS A 368 0.86 21.16 -15.74
C CYS A 368 1.07 19.96 -16.67
N THR A 369 2.26 19.85 -17.24
CA THR A 369 2.65 18.72 -18.08
C THR A 369 3.36 17.66 -17.25
N VAL A 370 3.03 16.38 -17.46
CA VAL A 370 3.79 15.26 -16.91
C VAL A 370 5.18 15.26 -17.56
N ASN A 371 6.21 15.60 -16.78
CA ASN A 371 7.57 15.80 -17.28
C ASN A 371 8.66 15.30 -16.33
N ILE A 372 8.27 14.62 -15.24
CA ILE A 372 9.20 13.91 -14.36
C ILE A 372 9.35 12.49 -14.90
N PRO A 373 10.56 12.07 -15.33
CA PRO A 373 10.76 10.76 -15.91
C PRO A 373 10.56 9.66 -14.86
N SER A 374 9.79 8.64 -15.22
CA SER A 374 9.60 7.44 -14.41
C SER A 374 10.75 6.43 -14.55
N THR A 375 11.54 6.56 -15.62
CA THR A 375 12.70 5.72 -15.93
C THR A 375 14.00 6.48 -15.73
N CYS A 376 15.11 5.74 -15.64
CA CYS A 376 16.43 6.33 -15.56
C CYS A 376 16.89 6.92 -16.90
N ILE A 377 17.70 7.98 -16.84
CA ILE A 377 18.17 8.70 -18.03
C ILE A 377 19.06 7.84 -18.94
N ASN A 378 19.81 6.91 -18.36
CA ASN A 378 20.63 5.93 -19.07
C ASN A 378 20.97 4.74 -18.14
N THR A 379 21.45 3.66 -18.74
CA THR A 379 21.81 2.40 -18.04
C THR A 379 22.99 2.57 -17.08
N HIS A 380 23.97 3.43 -17.38
CA HIS A 380 25.12 3.64 -16.49
C HIS A 380 24.69 4.27 -15.16
N ASN A 381 23.82 5.27 -15.22
CA ASN A 381 23.24 5.94 -14.07
C ASN A 381 22.32 5.01 -13.27
N GLU A 382 21.58 4.14 -13.95
CA GLU A 382 20.75 3.11 -13.33
C GLU A 382 21.60 2.10 -12.54
N ILE A 383 22.67 1.56 -13.14
CA ILE A 383 23.60 0.64 -12.46
C ILE A 383 24.23 1.31 -11.24
N PHE A 384 24.69 2.56 -11.36
CA PHE A 384 25.25 3.30 -10.23
C PHE A 384 24.21 3.48 -9.11
N ALA A 385 22.98 3.87 -9.47
CA ALA A 385 21.91 4.07 -8.50
C ALA A 385 21.56 2.76 -7.79
N ASP A 386 21.41 1.66 -8.52
CA ASP A 386 21.10 0.34 -7.96
C ASP A 386 22.16 -0.11 -6.95
N GLU A 387 23.44 -0.06 -7.36
CA GLU A 387 24.55 -0.44 -6.50
C GLU A 387 24.60 0.40 -5.22
N LYS A 388 24.47 1.73 -5.32
CA LYS A 388 24.65 2.63 -4.18
C LYS A 388 23.41 2.76 -3.29
N CYS A 389 22.20 2.67 -3.83
CA CYS A 389 20.96 2.71 -3.05
C CYS A 389 20.69 1.39 -2.32
N SER A 390 21.30 0.28 -2.73
CA SER A 390 21.18 -1.04 -2.08
C SER A 390 21.50 -1.02 -0.57
N VAL A 391 22.26 -0.02 -0.10
CA VAL A 391 22.56 0.22 1.31
C VAL A 391 21.32 0.41 2.20
N LEU A 392 20.17 0.80 1.61
CA LEU A 392 18.90 0.95 2.34
C LEU A 392 18.22 -0.40 2.62
N ILE A 393 18.41 -1.38 1.73
CA ILE A 393 17.76 -2.70 1.80
C ILE A 393 18.70 -3.81 2.27
N SER A 394 20.01 -3.56 2.27
CA SER A 394 21.01 -4.52 2.74
C SER A 394 20.96 -4.69 4.25
N ALA A 395 20.75 -5.92 4.74
CA ALA A 395 20.66 -6.24 6.16
C ALA A 395 21.96 -5.99 6.95
N THR A 396 23.11 -5.96 6.28
CA THR A 396 24.43 -5.74 6.90
C THR A 396 24.86 -4.27 6.86
N ALA A 397 24.13 -3.41 6.16
CA ALA A 397 24.46 -2.00 6.04
C ALA A 397 24.20 -1.23 7.34
N ILE A 398 24.91 -0.11 7.51
CA ILE A 398 24.76 0.75 8.70
C ILE A 398 23.35 1.34 8.86
N LEU A 399 22.65 1.52 7.73
CA LEU A 399 21.28 2.04 7.67
C LEU A 399 20.23 0.97 8.03
N ALA A 400 20.58 -0.33 7.98
CA ALA A 400 19.69 -1.45 8.27
C ALA A 400 19.10 -1.41 9.69
N LYS A 401 19.80 -0.76 10.63
CA LYS A 401 19.32 -0.55 12.01
C LYS A 401 17.96 0.14 12.06
N CYS A 402 17.58 0.87 11.01
CA CYS A 402 16.30 1.57 10.94
C CYS A 402 15.18 0.76 10.29
N ASN A 403 15.49 -0.27 9.52
CA ASN A 403 14.52 -0.94 8.63
C ASN A 403 13.34 -1.54 9.40
N VAL A 404 13.58 -1.88 10.66
CA VAL A 404 12.58 -2.33 11.64
C VAL A 404 11.54 -1.25 11.98
N HIS A 405 11.96 0.00 12.06
CA HIS A 405 11.13 1.12 12.51
C HIS A 405 10.57 1.92 11.34
N LEU A 406 11.22 1.83 10.17
CA LEU A 406 10.89 2.55 8.97
C LEU A 406 11.13 1.63 7.76
N PRO A 407 10.06 1.18 7.07
CA PRO A 407 10.20 0.36 5.87
C PRO A 407 11.04 1.08 4.80
N PRO A 408 12.09 0.43 4.25
CA PRO A 408 13.02 1.08 3.34
C PRO A 408 12.52 1.15 1.89
N ASP A 409 11.47 0.39 1.51
CA ASP A 409 11.09 0.15 0.11
C ASP A 409 10.90 1.46 -0.68
N GLN A 410 10.15 2.39 -0.11
CA GLN A 410 9.85 3.66 -0.78
C GLN A 410 11.06 4.59 -0.84
N TYR A 411 11.88 4.61 0.21
CA TYR A 411 13.14 5.37 0.21
C TYR A 411 14.15 4.79 -0.77
N TYR A 412 14.17 3.48 -0.96
CA TYR A 412 14.97 2.81 -1.97
C TYR A 412 14.50 3.20 -3.38
N THR A 413 13.20 3.10 -3.69
CA THR A 413 12.66 3.55 -4.98
C THR A 413 12.95 5.04 -5.24
N ALA A 414 12.75 5.90 -4.23
CA ALA A 414 13.05 7.32 -4.32
C ALA A 414 14.55 7.57 -4.54
N CYS A 415 15.43 6.80 -3.88
CA CYS A 415 16.87 6.87 -4.06
C CYS A 415 17.28 6.53 -5.49
N ILE A 416 16.73 5.46 -6.06
CA ILE A 416 16.99 5.07 -7.46
C ILE A 416 16.57 6.18 -8.41
N GLN A 417 15.29 6.57 -8.34
CA GLN A 417 14.72 7.59 -9.23
C GLN A 417 15.47 8.91 -9.17
N ARG A 418 15.86 9.34 -7.96
CA ARG A 418 16.59 10.59 -7.74
C ARG A 418 18.02 10.51 -8.25
N THR A 419 18.72 9.42 -7.96
CA THR A 419 20.15 9.28 -8.29
C THR A 419 20.33 9.11 -9.79
N CYS A 420 19.52 8.25 -10.43
CA CYS A 420 19.73 7.96 -11.85
C CYS A 420 19.31 9.10 -12.77
N ASN A 421 18.39 9.96 -12.33
CA ASN A 421 17.97 11.17 -13.07
C ASN A 421 18.79 12.43 -12.75
N CYS A 422 19.90 12.30 -12.00
CA CYS A 422 20.72 13.43 -11.55
C CYS A 422 21.81 13.87 -12.56
N GLY A 423 21.72 13.46 -13.83
CA GLY A 423 22.77 13.72 -14.82
C GLY A 423 24.14 13.24 -14.33
N ASN A 424 25.13 14.13 -14.30
CA ASN A 424 26.51 13.82 -13.87
C ASN A 424 26.74 13.95 -12.35
N ASN A 425 25.78 14.48 -11.58
CA ASN A 425 25.95 14.75 -10.14
C ASN A 425 25.41 13.61 -9.25
N MET A 426 25.52 12.36 -9.72
CA MET A 426 24.90 11.19 -9.07
C MET A 426 25.27 11.06 -7.58
N GLN A 427 26.55 11.25 -7.22
CA GLN A 427 26.99 11.19 -5.82
C GLN A 427 26.25 12.21 -4.93
N ARG A 428 26.03 13.44 -5.42
CA ARG A 428 25.29 14.46 -4.66
C ARG A 428 23.83 14.04 -4.46
N CYS A 429 23.17 13.56 -5.50
CA CYS A 429 21.77 13.12 -5.41
C CYS A 429 21.57 11.89 -4.54
N LEU A 430 22.50 10.93 -4.60
CA LEU A 430 22.57 9.78 -3.70
C LEU A 430 22.62 10.26 -2.25
N CYS A 431 23.53 11.18 -1.93
CA CYS A 431 23.68 11.68 -0.57
C CYS A 431 22.43 12.40 -0.05
N ILE A 432 21.71 13.13 -0.91
CA ILE A 432 20.44 13.75 -0.54
C ILE A 432 19.38 12.68 -0.27
N ALA A 433 19.30 11.63 -1.10
CA ALA A 433 18.34 10.54 -0.92
C ALA A 433 18.59 9.76 0.38
N LEU A 434 19.85 9.42 0.68
CA LEU A 434 20.23 8.73 1.92
C LEU A 434 20.01 9.63 3.15
N ASP A 435 20.22 10.94 3.03
CA ASP A 435 19.95 11.91 4.10
C ASP A 435 18.47 11.96 4.48
N SER A 436 17.56 11.83 3.52
CA SER A 436 16.11 11.73 3.78
C SER A 436 15.76 10.52 4.66
N TYR A 437 16.26 9.32 4.30
CA TYR A 437 16.04 8.12 5.13
C TYR A 437 16.68 8.26 6.51
N ALA A 438 17.91 8.79 6.54
CA ALA A 438 18.64 9.02 7.78
C ALA A 438 17.92 10.00 8.73
N LYS A 439 17.32 11.07 8.21
CA LYS A 439 16.52 12.02 8.99
C LYS A 439 15.23 11.40 9.49
N ALA A 440 14.52 10.68 8.63
CA ALA A 440 13.30 9.99 9.03
C ALA A 440 13.61 9.02 10.18
N CYS A 441 14.71 8.28 10.06
CA CYS A 441 15.23 7.42 11.11
C CYS A 441 15.57 8.16 12.42
N ALA A 442 16.31 9.27 12.33
CA ALA A 442 16.64 10.10 13.48
C ALA A 442 15.39 10.72 14.13
N SER A 443 14.35 11.02 13.34
CA SER A 443 13.05 11.49 13.84
C SER A 443 12.26 10.42 14.60
N LEU A 444 12.65 9.16 14.43
CA LEU A 444 12.20 8.01 15.22
C LEU A 444 13.14 7.73 16.42
N GLY A 445 14.19 8.52 16.61
CA GLY A 445 15.11 8.41 17.74
C GLY A 445 16.14 7.30 17.57
N VAL A 446 16.19 6.71 16.39
CA VAL A 446 17.12 5.64 16.05
C VAL A 446 18.44 6.27 15.63
N LEU A 447 19.49 5.97 16.38
CA LEU A 447 20.85 6.42 16.06
C LEU A 447 21.50 5.46 15.06
N ILE A 448 21.38 5.81 13.79
CA ILE A 448 22.24 5.25 12.74
C ILE A 448 23.62 5.89 12.85
N GLY A 449 24.69 5.09 12.74
CA GLY A 449 26.06 5.58 12.92
C GLY A 449 26.50 6.53 11.80
N ASP A 450 27.80 6.63 11.53
CA ASP A 450 28.33 7.53 10.50
C ASP A 450 28.10 7.01 9.07
N TRP A 451 26.82 7.00 8.66
CA TRP A 451 26.37 6.60 7.33
C TRP A 451 26.95 7.50 6.24
N ARG A 452 27.25 8.76 6.57
CA ARG A 452 27.86 9.73 5.66
C ARG A 452 29.24 9.28 5.24
N LYS A 453 30.07 8.84 6.18
CA LYS A 453 31.36 8.23 5.87
C LYS A 453 31.21 6.93 5.08
N ALA A 454 30.27 6.06 5.45
CA ALA A 454 30.05 4.79 4.77
C ALA A 454 29.61 4.95 3.29
N ALA A 455 28.83 5.99 2.99
CA ALA A 455 28.30 6.28 1.66
C ALA A 455 29.13 7.30 0.85
N ASN A 456 30.31 7.72 1.35
CA ASN A 456 31.13 8.78 0.76
C ASN A 456 30.37 10.12 0.56
N CYS A 457 29.52 10.46 1.53
CA CYS A 457 28.76 11.70 1.58
C CYS A 457 29.41 12.69 2.55
N SER A 458 30.50 13.32 2.12
CA SER A 458 31.13 14.40 2.90
C SER A 458 30.23 15.63 3.01
N LYS A 459 30.48 16.44 4.05
CA LYS A 459 29.73 17.68 4.35
C LYS A 459 29.83 18.71 3.24
#